data_AF-A0A3A6MQM0-F1
#
_entry.id   AF-A0A3A6MQM0-F1
#
_cell.length_a   1.000
_cell.length_b   1.000
_cell.length_c   1.000
_cell.angle_alpha   90.00
_cell.angle_beta   90.00
_cell.angle_gamma   90.00
#
_symmetry.space_group_name_H-M   'P 1'
#
loop_
_entity.id
_entity.type
_entity.pdbx_description
1 polymer ?
#
loop_
_entity_poly.entity_id
_entity_poly.type
_entity_poly.pdbx_seq_one_letter_code
_entity_poly.pdbx_strand_id
1 'polypeptide(L)'
;MSYRGNRLAVFLIFAGLGIFAFWVIWLLGGNLTEGLRTVENENYIVFHIAAELITAVLAFTGGVLWLSEHRRAPVFVMVALGMLIYTGLNSMAWGVRNDPVLSVFFGMVFIVGLIGLYWFAKGLMSKPTGQQ
;
A
#
# COMPACT_ATOMS: atom_id res chain seq x y z
N MET A 1 -11.03 20.48 3.40
CA MET A 1 -10.98 19.01 3.60
C MET A 1 -11.97 18.49 4.64
N SER A 2 -12.60 17.33 4.39
CA SER A 2 -13.29 16.55 5.43
C SER A 2 -12.26 15.86 6.32
N TYR A 3 -12.45 15.87 7.64
CA TYR A 3 -11.58 15.22 8.63
C TYR A 3 -11.27 13.74 8.31
N ARG A 4 -12.19 13.06 7.60
CA ARG A 4 -12.02 11.68 7.13
C ARG A 4 -10.99 11.55 6.01
N GLY A 5 -10.89 12.54 5.12
CA GLY A 5 -9.91 12.57 4.04
C GLY A 5 -8.47 12.70 4.55
N ASN A 6 -8.27 13.47 5.62
CA ASN A 6 -6.93 13.67 6.18
C ASN A 6 -6.40 12.38 6.81
N ARG A 7 -7.26 11.62 7.48
CA ARG A 7 -6.90 10.32 8.07
C ARG A 7 -6.46 9.30 7.02
N LEU A 8 -7.18 9.24 5.89
CA LEU A 8 -6.81 8.35 4.78
C LEU A 8 -5.44 8.72 4.21
N ALA A 9 -5.18 10.00 3.99
CA ALA A 9 -3.90 10.47 3.47
C ALA A 9 -2.74 10.16 4.41
N VAL A 10 -2.93 10.41 5.72
CA VAL A 10 -1.93 10.07 6.75
C VAL A 10 -1.67 8.56 6.76
N PHE A 11 -2.71 7.73 6.70
CA PHE A 11 -2.57 6.28 6.58
C PHE A 11 -1.73 5.89 5.36
N LEU A 12 -2.03 6.43 4.18
CA LEU A 12 -1.31 6.10 2.94
C LEU A 12 0.17 6.51 3.02
N ILE A 13 0.48 7.66 3.62
CA ILE A 13 1.87 8.11 3.83
C ILE A 13 2.61 7.12 4.72
N PHE A 14 2.05 6.78 5.88
CA PHE A 14 2.71 5.86 6.81
C PHE A 14 2.80 4.44 6.26
N ALA A 15 1.78 3.95 5.55
CA ALA A 15 1.82 2.65 4.88
C ALA A 15 2.94 2.61 3.82
N GLY A 16 3.06 3.65 3.00
CA GLY A 16 4.12 3.76 2.01
C GLY A 16 5.52 3.81 2.64
N LEU A 17 5.71 4.62 3.68
CA LEU A 17 6.97 4.68 4.42
C LEU A 17 7.29 3.35 5.11
N GLY A 18 6.30 2.66 5.66
CA GLY A 18 6.47 1.37 6.33
C GLY A 18 6.93 0.28 5.36
N ILE A 19 6.29 0.15 4.20
CA ILE A 19 6.69 -0.82 3.16
C ILE A 19 8.11 -0.50 2.66
N PHE A 20 8.40 0.77 2.39
CA PHE A 20 9.72 1.19 1.94
C PHE A 20 10.80 0.87 2.99
N ALA A 21 10.56 1.22 4.26
CA ALA A 21 11.47 0.96 5.35
C ALA A 21 11.71 -0.54 5.57
N PHE A 22 10.65 -1.35 5.50
CA PHE A 22 10.75 -2.81 5.59
C PHE A 22 11.72 -3.36 4.54
N TRP A 23 11.53 -3.02 3.26
CA TRP A 23 12.41 -3.51 2.20
C TRP A 23 13.83 -2.98 2.30
N VAL A 24 14.03 -1.71 2.68
CA VAL A 24 15.38 -1.18 2.90
C VAL A 24 16.10 -1.95 4.00
N ILE A 25 15.46 -2.19 5.14
CA ILE A 25 16.06 -2.94 6.25
C ILE A 25 16.33 -4.39 5.81
N TRP A 26 15.37 -5.03 5.14
CA TRP A 26 15.51 -6.39 4.64
C TRP A 26 16.68 -6.54 3.64
N LEU A 27 16.83 -5.59 2.71
CA LEU A 27 17.92 -5.56 1.74
C LEU A 27 19.28 -5.33 2.41
N LEU A 28 19.36 -4.39 3.35
CA LEU A 28 20.59 -4.12 4.11
C LEU A 28 21.01 -5.29 5.00
N GLY A 29 20.06 -6.15 5.39
CA GLY A 29 20.32 -7.41 6.08
C GLY A 29 21.02 -8.48 5.23
N GLY A 30 21.23 -8.24 3.93
CA GLY A 30 21.90 -9.20 3.05
C GLY A 30 21.02 -10.39 2.65
N ASN A 31 19.69 -10.25 2.73
CA ASN A 31 18.76 -11.34 2.43
C ASN A 31 18.68 -11.72 0.92
N LEU A 32 19.30 -10.94 0.03
CA LEU A 32 19.51 -11.32 -1.37
C LEU A 32 20.77 -12.19 -1.54
N THR A 33 20.69 -13.44 -1.11
CA THR A 33 21.82 -14.39 -1.11
C THR A 33 22.44 -14.62 -2.49
N GLU A 34 21.63 -14.53 -3.55
CA GLU A 34 22.06 -14.66 -4.95
C GLU A 34 21.83 -13.35 -5.74
N GLY A 35 21.75 -12.22 -5.05
CA GLY A 35 21.42 -10.93 -5.67
C GLY A 35 20.02 -10.94 -6.30
N LEU A 36 19.90 -10.40 -7.52
CA LEU A 36 18.61 -10.33 -8.24
C LEU A 36 18.04 -11.69 -8.65
N ARG A 37 18.83 -12.76 -8.54
CA ARG A 37 18.41 -14.14 -8.86
C ARG A 37 17.87 -14.90 -7.66
N THR A 38 17.87 -14.29 -6.47
CA THR A 38 17.35 -14.92 -5.26
C THR A 38 15.91 -15.38 -5.47
N VAL A 39 15.64 -16.66 -5.20
CA VAL A 39 14.33 -17.29 -5.33
C VAL A 39 13.76 -17.54 -3.94
N GLU A 40 12.52 -17.12 -3.72
CA GLU A 40 11.76 -17.39 -2.50
C GLU A 40 10.36 -17.92 -2.88
N ASN A 41 9.94 -19.03 -2.26
CA ASN A 41 8.68 -19.72 -2.59
C ASN A 41 8.53 -19.98 -4.09
N GLU A 42 9.57 -20.54 -4.71
CA GLU A 42 9.61 -20.89 -6.14
C GLU A 42 9.49 -19.69 -7.12
N ASN A 43 9.59 -18.46 -6.62
CA ASN A 43 9.50 -17.24 -7.41
C ASN A 43 10.68 -16.30 -7.18
N TYR A 44 11.06 -15.51 -8.19
CA TYR A 44 12.10 -14.50 -8.02
C TYR A 44 11.62 -13.37 -7.09
N ILE A 45 12.25 -13.23 -5.93
CA ILE A 45 11.82 -12.26 -4.91
C ILE A 45 11.91 -10.80 -5.40
N VAL A 46 12.80 -10.52 -6.34
CA VAL A 46 12.97 -9.16 -6.89
C VAL A 46 11.68 -8.57 -7.47
N PHE A 47 10.82 -9.38 -8.09
CA PHE A 47 9.55 -8.89 -8.63
C PHE A 47 8.53 -8.59 -7.54
N HIS A 48 8.55 -9.36 -6.46
CA HIS A 48 7.73 -9.11 -5.28
C HIS A 48 8.16 -7.79 -4.61
N ILE A 49 9.47 -7.59 -4.40
CA ILE A 49 10.04 -6.33 -3.90
C ILE A 49 9.63 -5.16 -4.80
N ALA A 50 9.78 -5.31 -6.12
CA ALA A 50 9.44 -4.26 -7.07
C ALA A 50 7.95 -3.88 -6.99
N ALA A 51 7.05 -4.86 -6.91
CA ALA A 51 5.62 -4.61 -6.77
C ALA A 51 5.31 -3.83 -5.48
N GLU A 52 5.88 -4.24 -4.34
CA GLU A 52 5.67 -3.56 -3.07
C GLU A 52 6.30 -2.16 -3.01
N LEU A 53 7.46 -1.95 -3.63
CA LEU A 53 8.06 -0.62 -3.74
C LEU A 53 7.22 0.32 -4.62
N ILE A 54 6.62 -0.18 -5.71
CA ILE A 54 5.65 0.59 -6.51
C ILE A 54 4.43 0.93 -5.66
N THR A 55 3.89 -0.03 -4.88
CA THR A 55 2.82 0.22 -3.91
C THR A 55 3.19 1.34 -2.94
N ALA A 56 4.40 1.27 -2.38
CA ALA A 56 4.91 2.24 -1.41
C ALA A 56 4.97 3.66 -2.00
N VAL A 57 5.54 3.81 -3.20
CA VAL A 57 5.64 5.09 -3.90
C VAL A 57 4.26 5.66 -4.23
N LEU A 58 3.34 4.83 -4.71
CA LEU A 58 1.97 5.25 -5.04
C LEU A 58 1.19 5.65 -3.78
N ALA A 59 1.30 4.91 -2.69
CA ALA A 59 0.65 5.23 -1.42
C ALA A 59 1.20 6.55 -0.83
N PHE A 60 2.52 6.69 -0.76
CA PHE A 60 3.15 7.92 -0.26
C PHE A 60 2.74 9.13 -1.12
N THR A 61 2.92 9.03 -2.44
CA THR A 61 2.58 10.11 -3.37
C THR A 61 1.08 10.43 -3.34
N GLY A 62 0.23 9.40 -3.29
CA GLY A 62 -1.22 9.56 -3.19
C GLY A 62 -1.64 10.31 -1.94
N GLY A 63 -1.05 9.97 -0.78
CA GLY A 63 -1.31 10.68 0.47
C GLY A 63 -0.83 12.13 0.45
N VAL A 64 0.39 12.40 -0.05
CA VAL A 64 0.92 13.77 -0.19
C VAL A 64 0.07 14.62 -1.13
N LEU A 65 -0.28 14.08 -2.30
CA LEU A 65 -1.15 14.77 -3.26
C LEU A 65 -2.53 15.03 -2.68
N TRP A 66 -3.07 14.11 -1.89
CA TRP A 66 -4.36 14.27 -1.23
C TRP A 66 -4.34 15.39 -0.19
N LEU A 67 -3.28 15.47 0.64
CA LEU A 67 -3.07 16.58 1.59
C LEU A 67 -2.83 17.93 0.91
N SER A 68 -2.41 17.93 -0.36
CA SER A 68 -2.20 19.15 -1.13
C SER A 68 -3.40 19.54 -1.99
N GLU A 69 -4.55 18.86 -1.84
CA GLU A 69 -5.76 19.03 -2.67
C GLU A 69 -5.50 18.93 -4.18
N HIS A 70 -4.47 18.19 -4.59
CA HIS A 70 -4.05 18.15 -5.97
C HIS A 70 -5.08 17.41 -6.83
N ARG A 71 -5.44 17.95 -8.01
CA ARG A 71 -6.46 17.37 -8.92
C ARG A 71 -6.25 15.90 -9.32
N ARG A 72 -4.99 15.44 -9.31
CA ARG A 72 -4.61 14.05 -9.63
C ARG A 72 -4.65 13.11 -8.43
N ALA A 73 -4.80 13.63 -7.20
CA ALA A 73 -4.80 12.83 -5.99
C ALA A 73 -5.79 11.65 -6.01
N PRO A 74 -7.04 11.80 -6.53
CA PRO A 74 -7.98 10.68 -6.58
C PRO A 74 -7.44 9.44 -7.33
N VAL A 75 -6.72 9.64 -8.43
CA VAL A 75 -6.17 8.54 -9.23
C VAL A 75 -5.10 7.78 -8.44
N PHE A 76 -4.15 8.51 -7.85
CA PHE A 76 -3.09 7.91 -7.05
C PHE A 76 -3.64 7.18 -5.82
N VAL A 77 -4.59 7.79 -5.11
CA VAL A 77 -5.24 7.18 -3.94
C VAL A 77 -5.97 5.89 -4.31
N MET A 78 -6.73 5.88 -5.41
CA MET A 78 -7.46 4.70 -5.85
C MET A 78 -6.53 3.54 -6.21
N VAL A 79 -5.49 3.82 -7.00
CA VAL A 79 -4.52 2.78 -7.40
C VAL A 79 -3.72 2.30 -6.19
N ALA A 80 -3.28 3.20 -5.32
CA ALA A 80 -2.55 2.84 -4.11
C ALA A 80 -3.37 1.96 -3.17
N LEU A 81 -4.66 2.25 -2.99
CA LEU A 81 -5.55 1.41 -2.17
C LEU A 81 -5.73 0.03 -2.77
N GLY A 82 -5.94 -0.08 -4.08
CA GLY A 82 -6.01 -1.38 -4.76
C GLY A 82 -4.73 -2.21 -4.58
N MET A 83 -3.58 -1.56 -4.75
CA MET A 83 -2.26 -2.18 -4.55
C MET A 83 -2.03 -2.59 -3.09
N LEU A 84 -2.40 -1.76 -2.11
CA LEU A 84 -2.29 -2.10 -0.69
C LEU A 84 -3.19 -3.28 -0.29
N ILE A 85 -4.39 -3.37 -0.85
CA ILE A 85 -5.28 -4.53 -0.66
C ILE A 85 -4.62 -5.78 -1.23
N TYR A 86 -4.13 -5.72 -2.47
CA TYR A 86 -3.43 -6.85 -3.08
C TYR A 86 -2.18 -7.27 -2.27
N THR A 87 -1.30 -6.32 -1.95
CA THR A 87 -0.09 -6.55 -1.14
C THR A 87 -0.44 -7.14 0.22
N GLY A 88 -1.41 -6.57 0.94
CA GLY A 88 -1.85 -7.09 2.25
C GLY A 88 -2.36 -8.53 2.16
N LEU A 89 -3.14 -8.87 1.14
CA LEU A 89 -3.63 -10.24 0.95
C LEU A 89 -2.48 -11.21 0.60
N ASN A 90 -1.61 -10.82 -0.33
CA ASN A 90 -0.50 -11.64 -0.80
C ASN A 90 0.51 -11.92 0.33
N SER A 91 0.90 -10.87 1.07
CA SER A 91 1.88 -10.98 2.15
C SER A 91 1.29 -11.62 3.41
N MET A 92 -0.03 -11.55 3.61
CA MET A 92 -0.73 -12.35 4.63
C MET A 92 -0.61 -13.85 4.34
N ALA A 93 -0.80 -14.29 3.09
CA ALA A 93 -0.65 -15.71 2.74
C ALA A 93 0.77 -16.24 3.03
N TRP A 94 1.79 -15.43 2.76
CA TRP A 94 3.17 -15.73 3.16
C TRP A 94 3.33 -15.78 4.68
N GLY A 95 2.77 -14.80 5.40
CA GLY A 95 2.82 -14.71 6.86
C GLY A 95 2.22 -15.93 7.53
N VAL A 96 1.07 -16.44 7.08
CA VAL A 96 0.43 -17.65 7.65
C VAL A 96 1.41 -18.82 7.70
N ARG A 97 2.29 -18.95 6.70
CA ARG A 97 3.27 -20.02 6.61
C ARG A 97 4.55 -19.76 7.41
N ASN A 98 5.05 -18.53 7.38
CA ASN A 98 6.41 -18.21 7.84
C ASN A 98 6.45 -17.45 9.17
N ASP A 99 5.51 -16.53 9.38
CA ASP A 99 5.41 -15.70 10.58
C ASP A 99 3.93 -15.31 10.82
N PRO A 100 3.22 -16.05 11.69
CA PRO A 100 1.81 -15.78 11.98
C PRO A 100 1.56 -14.39 12.57
N VAL A 101 2.55 -13.78 13.24
CA VAL A 101 2.41 -12.43 13.79
C VAL A 101 2.41 -11.40 12.66
N LEU A 102 3.32 -11.53 11.70
CA LEU A 102 3.31 -10.71 10.48
C LEU A 102 2.04 -10.91 9.65
N SER A 103 1.50 -12.13 9.61
CA SER A 103 0.21 -12.41 8.96
C SER A 103 -0.92 -11.54 9.51
N VAL A 104 -1.01 -11.37 10.83
CA VAL A 104 -2.04 -10.53 11.46
C VAL A 104 -1.87 -9.07 11.03
N PHE A 105 -0.64 -8.57 11.00
CA PHE A 105 -0.34 -7.22 10.55
C PHE A 105 -0.78 -6.99 9.09
N PHE A 106 -0.42 -7.89 8.17
CA PHE A 106 -0.84 -7.80 6.77
C PHE A 106 -2.36 -7.93 6.60
N GLY A 107 -3.02 -8.75 7.42
CA GLY A 107 -4.48 -8.81 7.50
C GLY A 107 -5.11 -7.47 7.91
N MET A 108 -4.50 -6.73 8.85
CA MET A 108 -4.96 -5.38 9.20
C MET A 108 -4.78 -4.41 8.03
N VAL A 109 -3.65 -4.43 7.33
CA VAL A 109 -3.41 -3.59 6.15
C VAL A 109 -4.47 -3.86 5.07
N PHE A 110 -4.78 -5.13 4.81
CA PHE A 110 -5.84 -5.55 3.89
C PHE A 110 -7.21 -4.96 4.27
N ILE A 111 -7.63 -5.12 5.53
CA ILE A 111 -8.92 -4.63 6.02
C ILE A 111 -8.98 -3.10 5.97
N VAL A 112 -7.94 -2.40 6.43
CA VAL A 112 -7.89 -0.94 6.40
C VAL A 112 -7.89 -0.43 4.95
N GLY A 113 -7.23 -1.13 4.03
CA GLY A 113 -7.28 -0.84 2.59
C GLY A 113 -8.70 -0.92 2.03
N LEU A 114 -9.43 -2.00 2.34
CA LEU A 114 -10.84 -2.17 1.92
C LEU A 114 -11.74 -1.06 2.47
N ILE A 115 -11.60 -0.75 3.76
CA ILE A 115 -12.31 0.36 4.38
C ILE A 115 -11.93 1.67 3.67
N GLY A 116 -10.64 1.98 3.52
CA GLY A 116 -10.18 3.17 2.81
C GLY A 116 -10.79 3.32 1.43
N LEU A 117 -10.82 2.24 0.63
CA LEU A 117 -11.39 2.22 -0.71
C LEU A 117 -12.91 2.45 -0.70
N TYR A 118 -13.65 1.77 0.17
CA TYR A 118 -15.10 1.96 0.29
C TYR A 118 -15.44 3.42 0.61
N TRP A 119 -14.75 4.01 1.59
CA TRP A 119 -14.99 5.39 2.03
C TRP A 119 -14.62 6.40 0.93
N PHE A 120 -13.51 6.16 0.24
CA PHE A 120 -13.06 6.97 -0.88
C PHE A 120 -14.07 6.93 -2.04
N ALA A 121 -14.51 5.74 -2.46
CA ALA A 121 -15.50 5.56 -3.52
C ALA A 121 -16.84 6.21 -3.17
N LYS A 122 -17.32 6.05 -1.93
CA LYS A 122 -18.54 6.70 -1.44
C LYS A 122 -18.45 8.23 -1.50
N GLY A 123 -17.29 8.80 -1.15
CA GLY A 123 -17.05 10.24 -1.24
C GLY A 123 -17.00 10.79 -2.66
N LEU A 124 -16.56 9.99 -3.64
CA LEU A 124 -16.64 10.33 -5.06
C LEU A 124 -18.09 10.33 -5.56
N MET A 125 -18.87 9.32 -5.19
CA MET A 125 -20.26 9.17 -5.65
C MET A 125 -21.22 10.21 -5.05
N SER A 126 -20.88 10.83 -3.92
CA SER A 126 -21.73 11.84 -3.29
C SER A 126 -21.56 13.26 -3.87
N LYS A 127 -20.65 13.49 -4.81
CA LYS A 127 -20.52 14.79 -5.49
C LYS A 127 -21.54 14.85 -6.65
N PRO A 128 -22.47 15.81 -6.68
CA PRO A 128 -23.44 15.92 -7.77
C PRO A 128 -22.71 16.15 -9.09
N THR A 129 -23.05 15.34 -10.10
CA THR A 129 -22.64 15.47 -11.49
C THR A 129 -23.20 16.79 -12.05
N GLY A 130 -22.53 17.91 -11.81
CA GLY A 130 -23.05 19.20 -12.28
C GLY A 130 -22.29 20.47 -11.91
N GLN A 131 -21.21 20.41 -11.12
CA GLN A 131 -20.37 21.58 -10.87
C GLN A 131 -18.90 21.19 -11.02
N GLN A 132 -18.38 21.38 -12.25
CA GLN A 132 -16.95 21.52 -12.55
C GLN A 132 -16.69 22.96 -12.95
#